data_AF-A0A0C9Z6B4-F1
#
_entry.id   AF-A0A0C9Z6B4-F1
#
_cell.length_a   1.000
_cell.length_b   1.000
_cell.length_c   1.000
_cell.angle_alpha   90.00
_cell.angle_beta   90.00
_cell.angle_gamma   90.00
#
_symmetry.space_group_name_H-M   'P 1'
#
loop_
_entity.id
_entity.type
_entity.pdbx_description
1 polymer ?
#
loop_
_entity_poly.entity_id
_entity_poly.type
_entity_poly.pdbx_seq_one_letter_code
_entity_poly.pdbx_strand_id
1 'polypeptide(L)'
;MYTCVTGLTVRHVAEHFQCSNDTISCYFKELLFIFSDQPFYSTYVHFPTDGSIHLKIQSNPKFWPYFRNVIGAIDGCHIPVSPP
;
A
#
# COMPACT_ATOMS: atom_id res chain seq x y z
N MET A 1 -5.85 3.96 11.90
CA MET A 1 -5.66 5.15 11.04
C MET A 1 -6.91 5.32 10.19
N TYR A 2 -7.85 6.16 10.61
CA TYR A 2 -9.17 6.27 9.97
C TYR A 2 -9.07 6.57 8.46
N THR A 3 -8.13 7.44 8.06
CA THR A 3 -7.81 7.76 6.66
C THR A 3 -7.37 6.53 5.85
N CYS A 4 -6.37 5.77 6.34
CA CYS A 4 -5.84 4.61 5.61
C CYS A 4 -6.79 3.40 5.59
N VAL A 5 -7.63 3.24 6.62
CA VAL A 5 -8.57 2.12 6.69
C VAL A 5 -9.79 2.36 5.80
N THR A 6 -10.26 3.60 5.69
CA THR A 6 -11.50 3.94 4.97
C THR A 6 -11.27 4.36 3.53
N GLY A 7 -10.03 4.72 3.15
CA GLY A 7 -9.72 5.24 1.81
C GLY A 7 -10.42 6.57 1.49
N LEU A 8 -10.97 7.26 2.49
CA LEU A 8 -11.68 8.51 2.31
C LEU A 8 -10.71 9.66 2.01
N THR A 9 -11.21 10.65 1.26
CA THR A 9 -10.47 11.88 0.99
C THR A 9 -10.20 12.65 2.27
N VAL A 10 -9.10 13.42 2.30
CA VAL A 10 -8.76 14.32 3.42
C VAL A 10 -9.94 15.21 3.80
N ARG A 11 -10.69 15.72 2.81
CA ARG A 11 -11.88 16.56 3.04
C ARG A 11 -12.96 15.84 3.82
N HIS A 12 -13.33 14.62 3.41
CA HIS A 12 -14.36 13.85 4.12
C HIS A 12 -13.94 13.52 5.56
N VAL A 13 -12.66 13.23 5.76
CA VAL A 13 -12.11 12.98 7.10
C VAL A 13 -12.12 14.26 7.93
N ALA A 14 -11.74 15.39 7.35
CA ALA A 14 -11.74 16.70 8.00
C ALA A 14 -13.17 17.10 8.44
N GLU A 15 -14.16 16.87 7.59
CA GLU A 15 -15.59 17.04 7.91
C GLU A 15 -16.04 16.13 9.05
N HIS A 16 -15.63 14.85 9.05
CA HIS A 16 -15.99 13.91 10.11
C HIS A 16 -15.43 14.33 11.48
N PHE A 17 -14.17 14.80 11.52
CA PHE A 17 -13.50 15.20 12.77
C PHE A 17 -13.64 16.70 13.09
N GLN A 18 -14.38 17.47 12.28
CA GLN A 18 -14.54 18.92 12.43
C GLN A 18 -13.18 19.65 12.57
N CYS A 19 -12.23 19.25 11.74
CA CYS A 19 -10.86 19.78 11.70
C CYS A 19 -10.56 20.39 10.32
N SER A 20 -9.46 21.13 10.19
CA SER A 20 -9.01 21.57 8.87
C SER A 20 -8.34 20.44 8.09
N ASN A 21 -8.33 20.56 6.76
CA ASN A 21 -7.59 19.65 5.89
C ASN A 21 -6.09 19.62 6.23
N ASP A 22 -5.54 20.76 6.67
CA ASP A 22 -4.13 20.87 7.08
C ASP A 22 -3.85 20.02 8.32
N THR A 23 -4.72 20.08 9.33
CA THR A 23 -4.60 19.26 10.53
C THR A 23 -4.64 17.77 10.20
N ILE A 24 -5.61 17.34 9.37
CA ILE A 24 -5.69 15.94 8.92
C ILE A 24 -4.43 15.52 8.15
N SER A 25 -3.93 16.38 7.26
CA SER A 25 -2.73 16.12 6.48
C SER A 25 -1.46 16.05 7.34
N CYS A 26 -1.37 16.87 8.39
CA CYS A 26 -0.27 16.86 9.35
C CYS A 26 -0.23 15.53 10.10
N TYR A 27 -1.35 15.12 10.70
CA TYR A 27 -1.44 13.85 11.41
C TYR A 27 -1.22 12.65 10.48
N PHE A 28 -1.71 12.70 9.24
CA PHE A 28 -1.43 11.66 8.26
C PHE A 28 0.08 11.49 8.03
N LYS A 29 0.81 12.60 7.86
CA LYS A 29 2.27 12.58 7.68
C LYS A 29 3.00 12.07 8.92
N GLU A 30 2.63 12.53 10.10
CA GLU A 30 3.24 12.06 11.35
C GLU A 30 3.07 10.55 11.55
N LEU A 31 1.85 10.05 11.33
CA LEU A 31 1.58 8.61 11.40
C LEU A 31 2.36 7.83 10.35
N LEU A 32 2.46 8.35 9.12
CA LEU A 32 3.26 7.73 8.07
C LEU A 32 4.73 7.59 8.50
N PHE A 33 5.31 8.63 9.09
CA PHE A 33 6.68 8.57 9.61
C PHE A 33 6.81 7.56 10.74
N ILE A 34 5.92 7.60 11.75
CA ILE A 34 5.95 6.65 12.88
C ILE A 34 5.92 5.20 12.41
N PHE A 35 5.08 4.88 11.42
CA PHE A 35 4.95 3.52 10.91
C PHE A 35 6.07 3.10 9.96
N SER A 36 6.72 4.06 9.30
CA SER A 36 7.83 3.80 8.38
C SER A 36 9.18 3.79 9.10
N ASP A 37 9.26 4.35 10.31
CA ASP A 37 10.49 4.44 11.08
C ASP A 37 10.79 3.16 11.87
N GLN A 38 12.08 3.00 12.21
CA GLN A 38 12.52 1.91 13.07
C GLN A 38 12.30 2.26 14.55
N PRO A 39 12.00 1.26 15.41
CA PRO A 39 11.93 -0.17 15.11
C PRO A 39 10.56 -0.64 14.60
N PHE A 40 9.57 0.25 14.48
CA PHE A 40 8.19 -0.12 14.18
C PHE A 40 8.10 -0.91 12.87
N TYR A 41 8.62 -0.35 11.78
CA TYR A 41 8.56 -0.97 10.46
C TYR A 41 9.15 -2.38 10.47
N SER A 42 10.38 -2.55 10.96
CA SER A 42 11.07 -3.84 10.99
C SER A 42 10.43 -4.87 11.93
N THR A 43 9.67 -4.43 12.92
CA THR A 43 9.04 -5.31 13.91
C THR A 43 7.71 -5.87 13.42
N TYR A 44 6.96 -5.09 12.64
CA TYR A 44 5.58 -5.43 12.26
C TYR A 44 5.41 -5.69 10.76
N VAL A 45 6.30 -5.21 9.91
CA VAL A 45 6.25 -5.43 8.46
C VAL A 45 7.20 -6.57 8.11
N HIS A 46 6.62 -7.72 7.75
CA HIS A 46 7.37 -8.89 7.30
C HIS A 46 6.95 -9.24 5.87
N PHE A 47 7.94 -9.47 5.02
CA PHE A 47 7.69 -10.08 3.72
C PHE A 47 7.36 -11.56 3.91
N PRO A 48 6.48 -12.14 3.07
CA PRO A 48 6.30 -13.59 3.06
C PRO A 48 7.64 -14.26 2.76
N THR A 49 8.11 -15.09 3.69
CA THR A 49 9.46 -15.69 3.71
C THR A 49 9.74 -16.56 2.49
N ASP A 50 8.70 -17.11 1.89
CA ASP A 50 8.77 -18.10 0.84
C ASP A 50 8.92 -17.51 -0.55
N GLY A 51 8.74 -16.18 -0.74
CA GLY A 51 8.98 -15.47 -2.02
C GLY A 51 8.37 -16.17 -3.23
N SER A 52 7.37 -17.03 -2.99
CA SER A 52 7.05 -18.10 -3.91
C SER A 52 6.07 -17.53 -4.91
N ILE A 53 6.59 -17.22 -6.10
CA ILE A 53 5.77 -16.71 -7.18
C ILE A 53 4.68 -17.75 -7.44
N HIS A 54 3.42 -17.33 -7.37
CA HIS A 54 2.28 -18.25 -7.51
C HIS A 54 2.39 -19.07 -8.81
N LEU A 55 2.09 -20.38 -8.75
CA LEU A 55 2.29 -21.32 -9.87
C LEU A 55 1.65 -20.84 -11.18
N LYS A 56 0.47 -20.19 -11.10
CA LYS A 56 -0.23 -19.60 -12.27
C LYS A 56 0.58 -18.55 -13.03
N ILE A 57 1.49 -17.85 -12.34
CA ILE A 57 2.40 -16.87 -12.94
C ILE A 57 3.63 -17.60 -13.51
N GLN A 58 4.19 -18.55 -12.75
CA GLN A 58 5.34 -19.33 -13.19
C GLN A 58 5.07 -20.15 -14.45
N SER A 59 3.91 -20.80 -14.52
CA SER A 59 3.53 -21.69 -15.63
C SER A 59 3.06 -20.92 -16.88
N ASN A 60 2.84 -19.61 -16.78
CA ASN A 60 2.35 -18.82 -17.90
C ASN A 60 3.52 -18.12 -18.63
N PRO A 61 3.89 -18.55 -19.85
CA PRO A 61 5.01 -17.98 -20.59
C PRO A 61 4.82 -16.50 -20.94
N LYS A 62 3.57 -15.97 -20.93
CA LYS A 62 3.29 -14.55 -21.11
C LYS A 62 3.65 -13.73 -19.86
N PHE A 63 3.49 -14.29 -18.67
CA PHE A 63 3.73 -13.58 -17.41
C PHE A 63 5.15 -13.78 -16.90
N TRP A 64 5.72 -14.97 -17.08
CA TRP A 64 7.02 -15.32 -16.52
C TRP A 64 8.16 -14.32 -16.80
N PRO A 65 8.31 -13.76 -18.03
CA PRO A 65 9.36 -12.78 -18.31
C PRO A 65 9.30 -11.54 -17.41
N TYR A 66 8.10 -11.14 -16.96
CA TYR A 66 7.87 -9.92 -16.19
C TYR A 66 7.87 -10.16 -14.68
N PHE A 67 7.44 -11.34 -14.24
CA PHE A 67 7.19 -11.62 -12.81
C PHE A 67 8.22 -12.55 -12.16
N ARG A 68 9.23 -13.04 -12.89
CA ARG A 68 10.22 -14.03 -12.39
C ARG A 68 11.03 -13.64 -11.15
N ASN A 69 11.08 -12.36 -10.80
CA ASN A 69 11.81 -11.84 -9.64
C ASN A 69 10.91 -11.00 -8.71
N VAL A 70 9.58 -11.16 -8.81
CA VAL A 70 8.65 -10.38 -8.00
C VAL A 70 8.63 -10.90 -6.56
N ILE A 71 8.88 -10.00 -5.62
CA ILE A 71 8.95 -10.28 -4.17
C ILE A 71 7.55 -10.25 -3.54
N GLY A 72 6.60 -9.60 -4.20
CA GLY A 72 5.20 -9.52 -3.78
C GLY A 72 4.44 -8.52 -4.62
N ALA A 73 3.10 -8.56 -4.55
CA ALA A 73 2.26 -7.48 -5.03
C ALA A 73 2.04 -6.50 -3.86
N ILE A 74 2.27 -5.22 -4.08
CA ILE A 74 1.72 -4.18 -3.21
C ILE A 74 0.22 -4.21 -3.49
N ASP A 75 -0.55 -4.73 -2.54
CA ASP A 75 -1.95 -5.11 -2.73
C ASP A 75 -2.82 -4.06 -3.46
N GLY A 76 -3.65 -4.56 -4.38
CA GLY A 76 -4.99 -4.05 -4.67
C GLY A 76 -5.23 -2.86 -5.60
N CYS A 77 -4.24 -2.08 -6.06
CA CYS A 77 -4.55 -0.97 -6.98
C CYS A 77 -4.56 -1.44 -8.44
N HIS A 78 -5.72 -1.87 -8.93
CA HIS A 78 -5.96 -2.00 -10.37
C HIS A 78 -5.96 -0.59 -10.98
N ILE A 79 -4.80 -0.13 -11.47
CA ILE A 79 -4.73 1.07 -12.31
C ILE A 79 -5.28 0.68 -13.68
N PRO A 80 -6.42 1.24 -14.13
CA PRO A 80 -6.90 0.99 -15.48
C PRO A 80 -5.89 1.55 -16.47
N VAL A 81 -5.28 0.67 -17.26
CA VAL A 81 -4.39 1.05 -18.36
C VAL A 81 -5.10 0.74 -19.67
N SER A 82 -5.33 1.78 -20.47
CA SER A 82 -5.66 1.65 -21.89
C SER A 82 -4.38 1.88 -22.68
N PRO A 83 -3.75 0.82 -23.24
CA PRO A 83 -2.66 1.00 -24.18
C PRO A 83 -3.15 1.76 -25.44
N PRO A 84 -2.26 2.49 -26.13
CA PRO A 84 -2.60 3.24 -27.35
C PRO A 84 -3.08 2.35 -28.49
#